data_AF-A0A0Q8UY16-F1
#
_entry.id   AF-A0A0Q8UY16-F1
#
_cell.length_a   1.000
_cell.length_b   1.000
_cell.length_c   1.000
_cell.angle_alpha   90.00
_cell.angle_beta   90.00
_cell.angle_gamma   90.00
#
_symmetry.space_group_name_H-M   'P 1'
#
loop_
_entity.id
_entity.type
_entity.pdbx_description
1 polymer ?
#
loop_
_entity_poly.entity_id
_entity_poly.type
_entity_poly.pdbx_seq_one_letter_code
_entity_poly.pdbx_strand_id
1 'polypeptide(L)'
;MEEALPRRGRRVTPLPRAGETYADQRGEGRRLRVAWHTERDVVVLSLWRDNVCTGTFQLTAADAADLVDVLGAGRDVSYAAALGQRRAVR
;
A
#
# COMPACT_ATOMS: atom_id res chain seq x y z
N MET A 1 -7.84 -14.25 45.91
CA MET A 1 -8.69 -13.81 44.79
C MET A 1 -7.98 -12.67 44.08
N GLU A 2 -7.16 -12.97 43.07
CA GLU A 2 -6.82 -12.00 42.03
C GLU A 2 -6.31 -12.81 40.84
N GLU A 3 -7.26 -13.21 39.99
CA GLU A 3 -7.00 -13.94 38.76
C GLU A 3 -6.48 -12.94 37.73
N ALA A 4 -5.18 -12.94 37.49
CA ALA A 4 -4.53 -12.07 36.51
C ALA A 4 -4.96 -12.49 35.09
N LEU A 5 -5.80 -11.67 34.46
CA LEU A 5 -6.27 -11.87 33.09
C LEU A 5 -5.08 -11.93 32.12
N PRO A 6 -4.96 -12.97 31.27
CA PRO A 6 -3.84 -13.09 30.34
C PRO A 6 -3.88 -11.94 29.33
N ARG A 7 -2.79 -11.17 29.28
CA ARG A 7 -2.61 -10.13 28.27
C ARG A 7 -2.68 -10.79 26.90
N ARG A 8 -3.75 -10.51 26.13
CA ARG A 8 -3.92 -11.03 24.78
C ARG A 8 -2.67 -10.70 23.97
N GLY A 9 -1.83 -11.72 23.75
CA GLY A 9 -0.64 -11.59 22.93
C GLY A 9 -1.02 -10.99 21.59
N ARG A 10 -0.35 -9.91 21.20
CA ARG A 10 -0.52 -9.28 19.89
C ARG A 10 -0.35 -10.38 18.84
N ARG A 11 -1.44 -10.75 18.19
CA ARG A 11 -1.45 -11.82 17.19
C ARG A 11 -0.60 -11.34 16.03
N VAL A 12 0.62 -11.86 15.92
CA VAL A 12 1.51 -11.61 14.80
C VAL A 12 1.03 -12.52 13.68
N THR A 13 0.26 -11.96 12.74
CA THR A 13 -0.05 -12.67 11.50
C THR A 13 1.21 -12.69 10.65
N PRO A 14 1.60 -13.84 10.07
CA PRO A 14 2.72 -13.91 9.13
C PRO A 14 2.56 -12.84 8.04
N LEU A 15 3.69 -12.34 7.52
CA LEU A 15 3.67 -11.48 6.34
C LEU A 15 2.87 -12.20 5.24
N PRO A 16 1.87 -11.55 4.63
CA PRO A 16 1.08 -12.17 3.59
C PRO A 16 1.99 -12.61 2.44
N ARG A 17 1.69 -13.78 1.88
CA ARG A 17 2.48 -14.38 0.79
C ARG A 17 2.47 -13.53 -0.49
N ALA A 18 1.51 -12.62 -0.61
CA ALA A 18 1.39 -11.63 -1.67
C ALA A 18 1.46 -10.22 -1.06
N GLY A 19 2.53 -9.50 -1.40
CA GLY A 19 2.74 -8.13 -0.93
C GLY A 19 4.03 -7.57 -1.51
N GLU A 20 4.08 -6.25 -1.65
CA GLU A 20 5.23 -5.54 -2.19
C GLU A 20 5.52 -4.30 -1.33
N THR A 21 6.76 -3.82 -1.40
CA THR A 21 7.19 -2.60 -0.69
C THR A 21 7.78 -1.63 -1.69
N TYR A 22 7.25 -0.40 -1.71
CA TYR A 22 7.68 0.68 -2.59
C TYR A 22 8.41 1.75 -1.79
N ALA A 23 9.51 2.26 -2.35
CA ALA A 23 10.22 3.41 -1.78
C ALA A 23 9.49 4.72 -2.14
N ASP A 24 9.39 5.62 -1.18
CA ASP A 24 8.88 6.97 -1.41
C ASP A 24 9.97 7.82 -2.11
N GLN A 25 9.59 8.54 -3.17
CA GLN A 25 10.50 9.42 -3.92
C GLN A 25 11.10 10.54 -3.06
N ARG A 26 10.43 10.91 -1.95
CA ARG A 26 10.94 11.92 -1.00
C ARG A 26 12.10 11.40 -0.14
N GLY A 27 12.41 10.10 -0.17
CA GLY A 27 13.52 9.51 0.57
C GLY A 27 13.26 9.38 2.08
N GLU A 28 14.33 9.48 2.89
CA GLU A 28 14.29 9.43 4.36
C GLU A 28 13.70 8.16 4.97
N GLY A 29 13.97 7.00 4.34
CA GLY A 29 13.48 5.72 4.84
C GLY A 29 11.96 5.56 4.74
N ARG A 30 11.26 6.45 4.03
CA ARG A 30 9.81 6.40 3.83
C ARG A 30 9.45 5.32 2.80
N ARG A 31 8.48 4.48 3.14
CA ARG A 31 8.05 3.33 2.33
C ARG A 31 6.55 3.11 2.42
N LEU A 32 5.96 2.64 1.33
CA LEU A 32 4.62 2.08 1.30
C LEU A 32 4.74 0.55 1.25
N ARG A 33 4.05 -0.16 2.13
CA ARG A 33 3.93 -1.62 2.08
C ARG A 33 2.50 -2.00 1.74
N VAL A 34 2.35 -2.90 0.77
CA VAL A 34 1.09 -3.47 0.33
C VAL A 34 1.04 -4.92 0.79
N ALA A 35 -0.06 -5.32 1.40
CA ALA A 35 -0.23 -6.62 2.02
C ALA A 35 -1.63 -7.17 1.70
N TRP A 36 -1.70 -8.33 1.04
CA TRP A 36 -2.97 -8.97 0.70
C TRP A 36 -3.38 -10.00 1.75
N HIS A 37 -4.56 -9.85 2.34
CA HIS A 37 -5.13 -10.83 3.25
C HIS A 37 -6.31 -11.52 2.58
N THR A 38 -6.01 -12.55 1.78
CA THR A 38 -7.01 -13.27 0.99
C THR A 38 -8.06 -13.95 1.85
N GLU A 39 -7.73 -14.34 3.09
CA GLU A 39 -8.70 -14.95 4.01
C GLU A 39 -9.77 -13.96 4.51
N ARG A 40 -9.50 -12.67 4.34
CA ARG A 40 -10.38 -11.57 4.79
C ARG A 40 -10.86 -10.69 3.63
N ASP A 41 -10.43 -11.00 2.41
CA ASP A 41 -10.71 -10.24 1.20
C ASP A 41 -10.36 -8.74 1.31
N VAL A 42 -9.24 -8.44 1.97
CA VAL A 42 -8.76 -7.06 2.17
C VAL A 42 -7.31 -6.88 1.74
N VAL A 43 -7.01 -5.66 1.30
CA VAL A 43 -5.66 -5.16 1.04
C VAL A 43 -5.33 -4.11 2.08
N VAL A 44 -4.18 -4.27 2.73
CA VAL A 44 -3.67 -3.33 3.71
C VAL A 44 -2.53 -2.54 3.08
N LEU A 45 -2.70 -1.22 3.03
CA LEU A 45 -1.71 -0.25 2.63
C LEU A 45 -1.14 0.40 3.90
N SER A 46 0.17 0.33 4.11
CA SER A 46 0.80 0.90 5.31
C SER A 46 2.00 1.77 4.97
N LEU A 47 2.05 2.95 5.56
CA LEU A 47 3.14 3.90 5.45
C LEU A 47 4.13 3.66 6.59
N TRP A 48 5.40 3.59 6.23
CA TRP A 48 6.50 3.34 7.15
C TRP A 48 7.53 4.45 7.03
N ARG A 49 8.16 4.80 8.15
CA ARG A 49 9.40 5.56 8.21
C ARG A 49 10.42 4.72 8.97
N ASP A 50 11.49 4.35 8.29
CA ASP A 50 12.45 3.36 8.78
C ASP A 50 11.72 2.06 9.18
N ASN A 51 11.68 1.74 10.47
CA ASN A 51 11.02 0.56 11.02
C ASN A 51 9.72 0.86 11.79
N VAL A 52 9.20 2.09 11.68
CA VAL A 52 7.98 2.54 12.38
C VAL A 52 6.86 2.70 11.37
N CYS A 53 5.74 2.01 11.59
CA CYS A 53 4.51 2.24 10.84
C CYS A 53 3.88 3.55 11.29
N THR A 54 3.72 4.50 10.37
CA THR A 54 3.19 5.84 10.62
C THR A 54 1.73 6.00 10.18
N GLY A 55 1.19 5.03 9.44
CA GLY A 55 -0.21 5.04 9.02
C GLY A 55 -0.62 3.76 8.32
N THR A 56 -1.89 3.40 8.42
CA THR A 56 -2.47 2.22 7.79
C THR A 56 -3.83 2.55 7.20
N PHE A 57 -4.12 2.00 6.04
CA PHE A 57 -5.40 2.08 5.35
C PHE A 57 -5.79 0.69 4.85
N GLN A 58 -7.07 0.35 4.92
CA GLN A 58 -7.60 -0.95 4.50
C GLN A 58 -8.61 -0.75 3.39
N LEU A 59 -8.48 -1.55 2.34
CA LEU A 59 -9.40 -1.61 1.21
C LEU A 59 -9.99 -3.02 1.15
N THR A 60 -11.23 -3.13 0.68
CA THR A 60 -11.72 -4.42 0.17
C THR A 60 -10.96 -4.80 -1.10
N ALA A 61 -10.97 -6.07 -1.49
CA ALA A 61 -10.36 -6.47 -2.76
C ALA A 61 -10.99 -5.76 -3.97
N ALA A 62 -12.30 -5.48 -3.91
CA ALA A 62 -13.01 -4.72 -4.93
C ALA A 62 -12.52 -3.26 -5.01
N ASP A 63 -12.47 -2.54 -3.89
CA ASP A 63 -11.97 -1.15 -3.89
C ASP A 63 -10.48 -1.07 -4.27
N ALA A 64 -9.70 -2.13 -4.00
CA ALA A 64 -8.33 -2.23 -4.46
C ALA A 64 -8.24 -2.38 -5.99
N ALA A 65 -9.17 -3.09 -6.63
CA ALA A 65 -9.24 -3.15 -8.09
C ALA A 65 -9.60 -1.77 -8.67
N ASP A 66 -10.58 -1.08 -8.08
CA ASP A 66 -10.93 0.29 -8.49
C ASP A 66 -9.73 1.25 -8.35
N LEU A 67 -8.94 1.11 -7.28
CA LEU A 67 -7.71 1.88 -7.11
C LEU A 67 -6.69 1.60 -8.23
N VAL A 68 -6.54 0.36 -8.66
CA VAL A 68 -5.65 0.00 -9.78
C VAL A 68 -6.11 0.67 -11.07
N ASP A 69 -7.41 0.72 -11.33
CA ASP A 69 -7.98 1.39 -12.51
C ASP A 69 -7.69 2.89 -12.48
N VAL A 70 -7.86 3.54 -11.32
CA VAL A 70 -7.51 4.97 -11.14
C VAL A 70 -6.02 5.21 -11.42
N LEU A 71 -5.13 4.34 -10.92
CA LEU A 71 -3.69 4.45 -11.15
C LEU A 71 -3.33 4.23 -12.63
N GLY A 72 -3.97 3.27 -13.30
CA GLY A 72 -3.81 2.99 -14.72
C GLY A 72 -4.21 4.19 -15.58
N ALA A 73 -5.39 4.75 -15.32
CA ALA A 73 -5.89 5.93 -16.03
C ALA A 73 -4.95 7.14 -15.88
N GLY A 74 -4.44 7.40 -14.67
CA GLY A 74 -3.47 8.48 -14.44
C GLY A 74 -2.16 8.31 -15.20
N ARG A 75 -1.69 7.07 -15.36
CA ARG A 75 -0.49 6.75 -16.15
C ARG A 75 -0.69 7.07 -17.63
N ASP A 76 -1.84 6.70 -18.19
CA ASP A 76 -2.14 6.92 -19.61
C ASP A 76 -2.26 8.41 -19.94
N VAL A 77 -2.90 9.20 -19.06
CA VAL A 77 -2.95 10.67 -19.20
C VAL A 77 -1.55 11.28 -19.16
N SER A 78 -0.72 10.86 -18.21
CA SER A 78 0.66 11.35 -18.07
C SER A 78 1.52 11.00 -19.30
N TYR A 79 1.34 9.79 -19.83
CA TYR A 79 2.04 9.33 -21.03
C TYR A 79 1.60 10.09 -22.28
N ALA A 80 0.30 10.33 -22.44
CA ALA A 80 -0.24 11.14 -23.54
C ALA A 80 0.30 12.58 -23.51
N ALA A 81 0.38 13.20 -22.33
CA ALA A 81 0.97 14.53 -22.17
C ALA A 81 2.45 14.56 -22.58
N ALA A 82 3.24 13.57 -22.13
CA ALA A 82 4.66 13.46 -22.49
C ALA A 82 4.88 13.26 -24.01
N LEU A 83 4.03 12.46 -24.67
CA LEU A 83 4.08 12.29 -26.12
C LEU A 83 3.72 13.57 -26.88
N GLY A 84 2.74 14.33 -26.39
CA GLY A 84 2.37 15.64 -26.94
C GLY A 84 3.53 16.63 -26.91
N GLN A 85 4.22 16.75 -25.77
CA GLN A 85 5.40 17.61 -25.62
C GLN A 85 6.52 17.24 -26.59
N ARG A 86 6.80 15.94 -26.76
CA ARG A 86 7.86 15.46 -27.67
C ARG A 86 7.57 15.77 -29.14
N ARG A 87 6.30 15.77 -29.53
CA ARG A 87 5.88 16.15 -30.90
C ARG A 87 5.98 17.66 -31.12
N ALA A 88 5.72 18.47 -30.11
CA ALA A 88 5.78 19.93 -30.20
C ALA A 88 7.21 20.50 -30.28
N VAL A 89 8.22 19.74 -29.82
CA VAL A 89 9.64 20.12 -29.87
C VAL A 89 10.30 19.77 -31.22
N ARG A 90 9.57 19.11 -32.12
CA ARG A 90 10.07 18.64 -33.42
C ARG A 90 9.49 19.46 -34.55
#